data_AF-A0A2I9DR70-F1
#
_entry.id   AF-A0A2I9DR70-F1
#
_cell.length_a   1.000
_cell.length_b   1.000
_cell.length_c   1.000
_cell.angle_alpha   90.00
_cell.angle_beta   90.00
_cell.angle_gamma   90.00
#
_symmetry.space_group_name_H-M   'P 1'
#
loop_
_entity.id
_entity.type
_entity.pdbx_description
1 polymer ?
#
loop_
_entity_poly.entity_id
_entity_poly.type
_entity_poly.pdbx_seq_one_letter_code
_entity_poly.pdbx_strand_id
1 'polypeptide(L)'
;MEGIQNYVDSKANVYFSLGGEVVDEAWPESEIIPIPLSNKEQQMIDTAVAKANLSDVITAVMGEDEKRCGKSRSRTSLGLPGRQFQLLQALKATGKPIVLVLINGRPLTINWENQYIPAILEAWFPNVEGPNAIAQTLFGDYNPGGKLPITFPRSVGQLGENIKLARKRRKLTAIEVSERAGIDRKTLCQIEKGNSKVAIGSYCTWFAR
;
A
#
# COMPACT_ATOMS: atom_id res chain seq x y z
N MET A 1 -13.08 -3.66 -10.89
CA MET A 1 -14.41 -4.30 -10.88
C MET A 1 -14.68 -4.99 -12.21
N GLU A 2 -14.63 -4.25 -13.32
CA GLU A 2 -14.90 -4.76 -14.68
C GLU A 2 -14.11 -6.04 -15.01
N GLY A 3 -12.80 -6.10 -14.73
CA GLY A 3 -12.01 -7.30 -15.00
C GLY A 3 -12.53 -8.58 -14.31
N ILE A 4 -13.01 -8.48 -13.06
CA ILE A 4 -13.60 -9.62 -12.35
C ILE A 4 -14.97 -9.95 -12.92
N GLN A 5 -15.81 -8.95 -13.20
CA GLN A 5 -17.14 -9.15 -13.77
C GLN A 5 -17.07 -9.81 -15.15
N ASN A 6 -16.18 -9.33 -16.01
CA ASN A 6 -15.94 -9.90 -17.34
C ASN A 6 -15.42 -11.34 -17.24
N TYR A 7 -14.61 -11.65 -16.22
CA TYR A 7 -14.07 -12.98 -16.02
C TYR A 7 -15.14 -13.99 -15.56
N VAL A 8 -15.95 -13.62 -14.56
CA VAL A 8 -16.97 -14.53 -14.01
C VAL A 8 -18.20 -14.64 -14.92
N ASP A 9 -18.50 -13.59 -15.70
CA ASP A 9 -19.66 -13.50 -16.57
C ASP A 9 -20.96 -13.90 -15.83
N SER A 10 -21.58 -15.02 -16.19
CA SER A 10 -22.83 -15.53 -15.60
C SER A 10 -22.61 -16.56 -14.48
N LYS A 11 -21.36 -16.89 -14.14
CA LYS A 11 -21.03 -17.98 -13.20
C LYS A 11 -21.07 -17.55 -11.73
N ALA A 12 -20.99 -16.26 -11.43
CA ALA A 12 -21.01 -15.73 -10.06
C ALA A 12 -21.58 -14.31 -10.00
N ASN A 13 -22.19 -13.97 -8.87
CA ASN A 13 -22.66 -12.62 -8.60
C ASN A 13 -21.52 -11.76 -8.05
N VAL A 14 -21.30 -10.58 -8.63
CA VAL A 14 -20.28 -9.63 -8.16
C VAL A 14 -20.95 -8.43 -7.51
N TYR A 15 -20.85 -8.34 -6.18
CA TYR A 15 -21.28 -7.16 -5.43
C TYR A 15 -20.12 -6.16 -5.30
N PHE A 16 -20.39 -4.89 -5.61
CA PHE A 16 -19.42 -3.82 -5.45
C PHE A 16 -19.83 -2.86 -4.33
N SER A 17 -18.88 -2.46 -3.50
CA SER A 17 -19.00 -1.35 -2.55
C SER A 17 -17.70 -0.57 -2.57
N LEU A 18 -17.78 0.77 -2.53
CA LEU A 18 -16.59 1.62 -2.43
C LEU A 18 -15.93 1.45 -1.05
N GLY A 19 -16.71 1.36 0.02
CA GLY A 19 -16.24 1.15 1.41
C GLY A 19 -15.54 2.35 2.04
N GLY A 20 -14.87 3.18 1.24
CA GLY A 20 -14.23 4.42 1.66
C GLY A 20 -13.47 5.07 0.51
N GLU A 21 -13.25 6.38 0.59
CA GLU A 21 -12.32 7.06 -0.29
C GLU A 21 -10.86 6.65 0.04
N VAL A 22 -9.94 6.81 -0.92
CA VAL A 22 -8.51 6.50 -0.71
C VAL A 22 -7.93 7.31 0.45
N VAL A 23 -8.44 8.53 0.66
CA VAL A 23 -8.18 9.34 1.85
C VAL A 23 -9.45 9.92 2.41
N ASP A 24 -9.38 10.30 3.68
CA ASP A 24 -10.39 11.14 4.32
C ASP A 24 -10.26 12.62 3.93
N GLU A 25 -11.27 13.39 4.29
CA GLU A 25 -11.39 14.82 3.95
C GLU A 25 -10.33 15.70 4.64
N ALA A 26 -9.71 15.23 5.73
CA ALA A 26 -8.69 15.96 6.49
C ALA A 26 -7.25 15.55 6.11
N TRP A 27 -7.08 14.90 4.97
CA TRP A 27 -5.76 14.57 4.45
C TRP A 27 -5.02 15.82 3.93
N PRO A 28 -3.71 15.98 4.19
CA PRO A 28 -2.78 15.02 4.80
C PRO A 28 -2.64 15.12 6.32
N GLU A 29 -3.27 16.07 6.99
CA GLU A 29 -3.15 16.25 8.45
C GLU A 29 -3.57 15.00 9.23
N SER A 30 -4.61 14.31 8.74
CA SER A 30 -5.12 13.05 9.30
C SER A 30 -4.10 11.90 9.30
N GLU A 31 -3.05 11.96 8.47
CA GLU A 31 -1.97 10.98 8.45
C GLU A 31 -1.11 11.06 9.71
N ILE A 32 -0.99 12.27 10.27
CA ILE A 32 -0.14 12.56 11.43
C ILE A 32 -0.97 12.57 12.71
N ILE A 33 -2.17 13.17 12.63
CA ILE A 33 -3.07 13.36 13.77
C ILE A 33 -4.31 12.51 13.52
N PRO A 34 -4.51 11.40 14.27
CA PRO A 34 -5.68 10.57 14.10
C PRO A 34 -6.97 11.36 14.37
N ILE A 35 -7.83 11.42 13.36
CA ILE A 35 -9.17 12.02 13.46
C ILE A 35 -10.20 10.88 13.52
N PRO A 36 -11.21 10.95 14.40
CA PRO A 36 -12.29 9.96 14.45
C PRO A 36 -13.01 9.80 13.10
N LEU A 37 -13.65 8.65 12.87
CA LEU A 37 -14.48 8.48 11.68
C LEU A 37 -15.67 9.44 11.72
N SER A 38 -15.95 10.06 10.58
CA SER A 38 -17.21 10.76 10.35
C SER A 38 -18.36 9.76 10.17
N ASN A 39 -19.59 10.23 10.38
CA ASN A 39 -20.79 9.43 10.15
C ASN A 39 -20.88 8.93 8.69
N LYS A 40 -20.42 9.74 7.74
CA LYS A 40 -20.39 9.39 6.30
C LYS A 40 -19.43 8.23 6.04
N GLU A 41 -18.20 8.31 6.57
CA GLU A 41 -17.22 7.22 6.44
C GLU A 41 -17.72 5.94 7.11
N GLN A 42 -18.35 6.05 8.28
CA GLN A 42 -18.94 4.91 8.97
C GLN A 42 -20.05 4.25 8.13
N GLN A 43 -20.96 5.03 7.55
CA GLN A 43 -22.03 4.51 6.68
C GLN A 43 -21.47 3.79 5.43
N MET A 44 -20.36 4.26 4.86
CA MET A 44 -19.70 3.61 3.74
C MET A 44 -19.12 2.24 4.14
N ILE A 45 -18.49 2.17 5.32
CA ILE A 45 -17.97 0.92 5.88
C ILE A 45 -19.13 -0.04 6.17
N ASP A 46 -20.20 0.42 6.81
CA ASP A 46 -21.37 -0.41 7.14
C ASP A 46 -22.03 -0.98 5.87
N THR A 47 -22.11 -0.18 4.81
CA THR A 47 -22.62 -0.63 3.50
C THR A 47 -21.72 -1.71 2.88
N ALA A 48 -20.40 -1.58 3.00
CA ALA A 48 -19.47 -2.61 2.54
C ALA A 48 -19.58 -3.89 3.38
N VAL A 49 -19.71 -3.78 4.69
CA VAL A 49 -19.91 -4.91 5.61
C VAL A 49 -21.22 -5.64 5.32
N ALA A 50 -22.31 -4.92 5.06
CA ALA A 50 -23.59 -5.52 4.71
C ALA A 50 -23.49 -6.37 3.43
N LYS A 51 -22.82 -5.87 2.39
CA LYS A 51 -22.56 -6.62 1.14
C LYS A 51 -21.61 -7.80 1.35
N ALA A 52 -20.59 -7.62 2.19
CA ALA A 52 -19.66 -8.67 2.56
C ALA A 52 -20.37 -9.85 3.24
N ASN A 53 -21.34 -9.58 4.12
CA ASN A 53 -22.11 -10.63 4.79
C ASN A 53 -22.93 -11.50 3.81
N LEU A 54 -23.38 -10.92 2.70
CA LEU A 54 -24.09 -11.62 1.61
C LEU A 54 -23.15 -12.36 0.64
N SER A 55 -21.84 -12.15 0.75
CA SER A 55 -20.85 -12.71 -0.17
C SER A 55 -20.13 -13.93 0.44
N ASP A 56 -19.67 -14.84 -0.40
CA ASP A 56 -18.89 -16.00 0.03
C ASP A 56 -17.40 -15.67 0.25
N VAL A 57 -16.89 -14.73 -0.54
CA VAL A 57 -15.50 -14.25 -0.49
C VAL A 57 -15.45 -12.74 -0.72
N ILE A 58 -14.50 -12.08 -0.05
CA ILE A 58 -14.27 -10.64 -0.18
C ILE A 58 -12.95 -10.43 -0.93
N THR A 59 -13.00 -9.70 -2.04
CA THR A 59 -11.80 -9.14 -2.68
C THR A 59 -11.67 -7.68 -2.24
N ALA A 60 -10.81 -7.41 -1.28
CA ALA A 60 -10.55 -6.06 -0.77
C ALA A 60 -9.44 -5.41 -1.60
N VAL A 61 -9.78 -4.44 -2.44
CA VAL A 61 -8.79 -3.70 -3.24
C VAL A 61 -8.45 -2.41 -2.50
N MET A 62 -7.20 -2.28 -2.06
CA MET A 62 -6.75 -1.20 -1.18
C MET A 62 -5.33 -0.74 -1.56
N GLY A 63 -4.92 0.42 -1.05
CA GLY A 63 -3.59 0.97 -1.26
C GLY A 63 -3.62 2.48 -1.52
N GLU A 64 -2.88 2.92 -2.53
CA GLU A 64 -2.70 4.32 -2.87
C GLU A 64 -3.24 4.63 -4.27
N ASP A 65 -3.37 5.92 -4.59
CA ASP A 65 -3.64 6.38 -5.94
C ASP A 65 -2.43 7.11 -6.53
N GLU A 66 -2.51 7.38 -7.83
CA GLU A 66 -1.46 8.09 -8.56
C GLU A 66 -1.23 9.49 -7.99
N LYS A 67 -2.27 10.15 -7.45
CA LYS A 67 -2.17 11.49 -6.85
C LYS A 67 -1.29 11.52 -5.59
N ARG A 68 -1.05 10.37 -4.97
CA ARG A 68 -0.19 10.21 -3.77
C ARG A 68 1.17 9.59 -4.09
N CYS A 69 1.43 9.33 -5.37
CA CYS A 69 2.67 8.73 -5.84
C CYS A 69 3.40 9.69 -6.80
N GLY A 70 4.72 9.58 -6.85
CA GLY A 70 5.57 10.40 -7.72
C GLY A 70 6.18 11.63 -7.05
N LYS A 71 6.54 12.62 -7.88
CA LYS A 71 7.34 13.78 -7.46
C LYS A 71 6.57 14.65 -6.46
N SER A 72 7.27 15.09 -5.41
CA SER A 72 6.74 15.98 -4.36
C SER A 72 5.52 15.42 -3.61
N ARG A 73 5.39 14.10 -3.56
CA ARG A 73 4.27 13.39 -2.90
C ARG A 73 4.82 12.40 -1.86
N SER A 74 5.72 12.90 -1.03
CA SER A 74 6.31 12.14 0.07
C SER A 74 5.30 12.02 1.21
N ARG A 75 5.22 10.85 1.82
CA ARG A 75 4.32 10.57 2.95
C ARG A 75 5.11 10.46 4.24
N THR A 76 4.46 10.82 5.34
CA THR A 76 5.02 10.70 6.70
C THR A 76 4.78 9.30 7.27
N SER A 77 3.73 8.62 6.80
CA SER A 77 3.39 7.24 7.12
C SER A 77 3.44 6.36 5.86
N LEU A 78 3.64 5.06 6.07
CA LEU A 78 3.55 4.03 5.02
C LEU A 78 2.37 3.08 5.24
N GLY A 79 1.46 3.39 6.18
CA GLY A 79 0.21 2.63 6.34
C GLY A 79 -0.75 2.84 5.17
N LEU A 80 -1.80 2.00 5.13
CA LEU A 80 -2.94 2.22 4.23
C LEU A 80 -3.52 3.63 4.47
N PRO A 81 -3.68 4.46 3.43
CA PRO A 81 -4.15 5.82 3.59
C PRO A 81 -5.65 5.88 3.90
N GLY A 82 -6.07 7.00 4.49
CA GLY A 82 -7.47 7.26 4.82
C GLY A 82 -8.05 6.28 5.82
N ARG A 83 -9.24 5.76 5.49
CA ARG A 83 -10.03 4.86 6.35
C ARG A 83 -9.95 3.39 5.95
N GLN A 84 -9.05 3.06 5.03
CA GLN A 84 -8.92 1.71 4.47
C GLN A 84 -8.56 0.68 5.53
N PHE A 85 -7.73 1.06 6.52
CA PHE A 85 -7.40 0.18 7.63
C PHE A 85 -8.63 -0.17 8.47
N GLN A 86 -9.45 0.83 8.83
CA GLN A 86 -10.69 0.62 9.59
C GLN A 86 -11.71 -0.20 8.78
N LEU A 87 -11.83 0.05 7.47
CA LEU A 87 -12.63 -0.77 6.57
C LEU A 87 -12.16 -2.23 6.59
N LEU A 88 -10.86 -2.47 6.47
CA LEU A 88 -10.31 -3.83 6.46
C LEU A 88 -10.53 -4.55 7.80
N GLN A 89 -10.41 -3.86 8.92
CA GLN A 89 -10.74 -4.39 10.24
C GLN A 89 -12.22 -4.77 10.34
N ALA A 90 -13.12 -3.91 9.87
CA ALA A 90 -14.56 -4.18 9.86
C ALA A 90 -14.92 -5.36 8.96
N LEU A 91 -14.31 -5.46 7.77
CA LEU A 91 -14.47 -6.60 6.87
C LEU A 91 -13.94 -7.88 7.52
N LYS A 92 -12.77 -7.83 8.18
CA LYS A 92 -12.18 -8.99 8.87
C LYS A 92 -13.07 -9.49 10.02
N ALA A 93 -13.76 -8.58 10.70
CA ALA A 93 -14.70 -8.92 11.77
C ALA A 93 -15.93 -9.72 11.30
N THR A 94 -16.27 -9.67 10.01
CA THR A 94 -17.37 -10.50 9.44
C THR A 94 -17.06 -12.00 9.45
N GLY A 95 -15.79 -12.38 9.60
CA GLY A 95 -15.35 -13.77 9.54
C GLY A 95 -15.29 -14.36 8.12
N LYS A 96 -15.67 -13.60 7.09
CA LYS A 96 -15.59 -14.04 5.69
C LYS A 96 -14.13 -14.15 5.22
N PRO A 97 -13.81 -15.07 4.30
CA PRO A 97 -12.50 -15.10 3.64
C PRO A 97 -12.21 -13.79 2.90
N ILE A 98 -11.02 -13.23 3.13
CA ILE A 98 -10.57 -11.97 2.50
C ILE A 98 -9.31 -12.23 1.69
N VAL A 99 -9.33 -11.79 0.44
CA VAL A 99 -8.15 -11.58 -0.39
C VAL A 99 -7.91 -10.08 -0.50
N LEU A 100 -6.78 -9.62 0.04
CA LEU A 100 -6.36 -8.22 -0.06
C LEU A 100 -5.52 -8.03 -1.32
N VAL A 101 -5.99 -7.19 -2.25
CA VAL A 101 -5.25 -6.79 -3.44
C VAL A 101 -4.70 -5.39 -3.20
N LEU A 102 -3.38 -5.28 -3.15
CA LEU A 102 -2.67 -4.03 -2.93
C LEU A 102 -2.34 -3.35 -4.26
N ILE A 103 -2.78 -2.11 -4.40
CA ILE A 103 -2.48 -1.23 -5.53
C ILE A 103 -1.80 0.02 -4.98
N ASN A 104 -0.48 0.13 -5.13
CA ASN A 104 0.31 1.24 -4.58
C ASN A 104 1.57 1.53 -5.39
N GLY A 105 2.13 2.74 -5.23
CA GLY A 105 3.35 3.17 -5.93
C GLY A 105 4.64 2.98 -5.14
N ARG A 106 4.54 2.57 -3.87
CA ARG A 106 5.67 2.36 -2.96
C ARG A 106 5.35 1.23 -1.97
N PRO A 107 6.36 0.66 -1.31
CA PRO A 107 6.13 -0.29 -0.23
C PRO A 107 5.32 0.33 0.92
N LEU A 108 4.30 -0.39 1.37
CA LEU A 108 3.49 -0.04 2.53
C LEU A 108 3.92 -0.85 3.76
N THR A 109 3.64 -0.34 4.95
CA THR A 109 3.85 -1.04 6.23
C THR A 109 2.63 -1.91 6.55
N ILE A 110 2.54 -3.08 5.91
CA ILE A 110 1.37 -3.97 5.95
C ILE A 110 1.45 -5.03 7.07
N ASN A 111 1.89 -4.64 8.27
CA ASN A 111 2.17 -5.61 9.35
C ASN A 111 0.90 -6.30 9.86
N TRP A 112 -0.16 -5.52 10.08
CA TRP A 112 -1.42 -6.04 10.60
C TRP A 112 -2.09 -6.89 9.53
N GLU A 113 -2.08 -6.42 8.29
CA GLU A 113 -2.61 -7.10 7.12
C GLU A 113 -1.93 -8.46 6.95
N ASN A 114 -0.60 -8.51 6.99
CA ASN A 114 0.17 -9.76 6.90
C ASN A 114 -0.09 -10.72 8.08
N GLN A 115 -0.50 -10.19 9.25
CA GLN A 115 -0.80 -11.02 10.41
C GLN A 115 -2.23 -11.60 10.36
N TYR A 116 -3.21 -10.83 9.88
CA TYR A 116 -4.63 -11.15 10.04
C TYR A 116 -5.36 -11.47 8.74
N ILE A 117 -4.80 -11.13 7.59
CA ILE A 117 -5.37 -11.42 6.27
C ILE A 117 -4.65 -12.61 5.64
N PRO A 118 -5.37 -13.69 5.26
CA PRO A 118 -4.75 -14.93 4.83
C PRO A 118 -4.10 -14.84 3.44
N ALA A 119 -4.58 -13.93 2.58
CA ALA A 119 -4.08 -13.78 1.22
C ALA A 119 -3.88 -12.30 0.88
N ILE A 120 -2.66 -11.97 0.43
CA ILE A 120 -2.28 -10.63 -0.02
C ILE A 120 -1.66 -10.74 -1.41
N LEU A 121 -2.23 -10.05 -2.38
CA LEU A 121 -1.73 -9.92 -3.74
C LEU A 121 -1.20 -8.50 -3.95
N GLU A 122 0.11 -8.35 -4.07
CA GLU A 122 0.74 -7.07 -4.46
C GLU A 122 0.68 -6.90 -5.98
N ALA A 123 -0.10 -5.93 -6.46
CA ALA A 123 -0.32 -5.66 -7.87
C ALA A 123 0.34 -4.35 -8.36
N TRP A 124 0.94 -3.54 -7.48
CA TRP A 124 1.47 -2.21 -7.81
C TRP A 124 0.43 -1.35 -8.54
N PHE A 125 0.84 -0.50 -9.49
CA PHE A 125 -0.09 0.10 -10.46
C PHE A 125 -0.09 -0.72 -11.76
N PRO A 126 -1.09 -1.57 -11.99
CA PRO A 126 -1.04 -2.58 -13.05
C PRO A 126 -1.52 -2.06 -14.43
N ASN A 127 -1.69 -0.75 -14.58
CA ASN A 127 -2.16 -0.08 -15.80
C ASN A 127 -3.50 -0.65 -16.34
N VAL A 128 -3.76 -0.46 -17.63
CA VAL A 128 -5.06 -0.73 -18.29
C VAL A 128 -5.45 -2.21 -18.31
N GLU A 129 -4.49 -3.13 -18.49
CA GLU A 129 -4.75 -4.58 -18.46
C GLU A 129 -4.74 -5.17 -17.04
N GLY A 130 -4.43 -4.34 -16.05
CA GLY A 130 -4.34 -4.76 -14.67
C GLY A 130 -5.58 -5.44 -14.10
N PRO A 131 -6.80 -4.93 -14.35
CA PRO A 131 -8.02 -5.60 -13.90
C PRO A 131 -8.15 -7.04 -14.41
N ASN A 132 -7.77 -7.31 -15.67
CA ASN A 132 -7.82 -8.64 -16.27
C ASN A 132 -6.75 -9.55 -15.67
N ALA A 133 -5.52 -9.04 -15.52
CA ALA A 133 -4.41 -9.78 -14.92
C ALA A 133 -4.68 -10.17 -13.46
N ILE A 134 -5.26 -9.26 -12.67
CA ILE A 134 -5.69 -9.53 -11.30
C ILE A 134 -6.76 -10.62 -11.30
N ALA A 135 -7.79 -10.52 -12.13
CA ALA A 135 -8.84 -11.53 -12.20
C ALA A 135 -8.28 -12.93 -12.54
N GLN A 136 -7.49 -13.06 -13.61
CA GLN A 136 -6.85 -14.32 -14.00
C GLN A 136 -5.99 -14.92 -12.89
N THR A 137 -5.29 -14.07 -12.12
CA THR A 137 -4.50 -14.53 -10.97
C THR A 137 -5.40 -15.02 -9.82
N LEU A 138 -6.47 -14.30 -9.51
CA LEU A 138 -7.41 -14.67 -8.44
C LEU A 138 -8.16 -15.97 -8.74
N PHE A 139 -8.46 -16.24 -10.00
CA PHE A 139 -9.15 -17.46 -10.44
C PHE A 139 -8.22 -18.62 -10.79
N GLY A 140 -6.90 -18.41 -10.76
CA GLY A 140 -5.90 -19.47 -10.88
C GLY A 140 -5.45 -19.80 -12.31
N ASP A 141 -5.84 -19.00 -13.31
CA ASP A 141 -5.31 -19.13 -14.68
C ASP A 141 -3.81 -18.83 -14.74
N TYR A 142 -3.33 -18.02 -13.80
CA TYR A 142 -1.92 -17.69 -13.65
C TYR A 142 -1.45 -17.87 -12.21
N ASN A 143 -0.31 -18.55 -12.05
CA ASN A 143 0.35 -18.71 -10.75
C ASN A 143 1.29 -17.51 -10.51
N PRO A 144 1.05 -16.68 -9.48
CA PRO A 144 1.81 -15.45 -9.26
C PRO A 144 3.29 -15.75 -8.98
N GLY A 145 4.17 -15.37 -9.92
CA GLY A 145 5.63 -15.58 -9.85
C GLY A 145 6.45 -14.34 -9.48
N GLY A 146 5.80 -13.20 -9.22
CA GLY A 146 6.47 -11.93 -8.94
C GLY A 146 7.41 -11.99 -7.72
N LYS A 147 8.52 -11.26 -7.79
CA LYS A 147 9.45 -11.07 -6.67
C LYS A 147 9.54 -9.58 -6.36
N LEU A 148 9.51 -9.24 -5.07
CA LEU A 148 9.58 -7.84 -4.65
C LEU A 148 10.93 -7.24 -5.05
N PRO A 149 10.95 -6.15 -5.85
CA PRO A 149 12.19 -5.48 -6.23
C PRO A 149 12.76 -4.60 -5.11
N ILE A 150 11.95 -4.36 -4.07
CA ILE A 150 12.26 -3.51 -2.92
C ILE A 150 11.73 -4.13 -1.63
N THR A 151 12.41 -3.89 -0.52
CA THR A 151 12.01 -4.39 0.80
C THR A 151 10.81 -3.62 1.33
N PHE A 152 9.79 -4.34 1.82
CA PHE A 152 8.68 -3.77 2.57
C PHE A 152 9.11 -3.57 4.03
N PRO A 153 9.16 -2.33 4.54
CA PRO A 153 9.59 -2.08 5.91
C PRO A 153 8.47 -2.44 6.89
N ARG A 154 8.85 -2.86 8.11
CA ARG A 154 7.89 -3.01 9.21
C ARG A 154 7.47 -1.65 9.78
N SER A 155 8.33 -0.64 9.70
CA SER A 155 8.02 0.72 10.12
C SER A 155 8.88 1.74 9.38
N VAL A 156 8.46 3.00 9.37
CA VAL A 156 9.23 4.11 8.79
C VAL A 156 10.61 4.23 9.45
N GLY A 157 10.74 3.91 10.74
CA GLY A 157 12.02 3.91 11.47
C GLY A 157 13.06 2.93 10.91
N GLN A 158 12.62 1.86 10.23
CA GLN A 158 13.52 0.87 9.63
C GLN A 158 14.20 1.36 8.33
N LEU A 159 13.66 2.41 7.70
CA LEU A 159 14.14 2.87 6.38
C LEU A 159 15.63 3.25 6.40
N GLY A 160 16.09 3.92 7.44
CA GLY A 160 17.49 4.32 7.59
C GLY A 160 18.45 3.12 7.58
N GLU A 161 18.14 2.10 8.36
CA GLU A 161 18.93 0.87 8.41
C GLU A 161 18.91 0.13 7.07
N ASN A 162 17.75 0.05 6.42
CA ASN A 162 17.62 -0.59 5.11
C ASN A 162 18.48 0.10 4.04
N ILE A 163 18.53 1.44 4.03
CA ILE A 163 19.40 2.22 3.13
C ILE A 163 20.88 1.88 3.40
N LYS A 164 21.28 1.87 4.67
CA LYS A 164 22.65 1.52 5.08
C LYS A 164 23.04 0.11 4.64
N LEU A 165 22.15 -0.87 4.83
CA LEU A 165 22.37 -2.26 4.43
C LEU A 165 22.44 -2.39 2.91
N ALA A 166 21.54 -1.74 2.17
CA ALA A 166 21.56 -1.74 0.70
C ALA A 166 22.87 -1.15 0.14
N ARG A 167 23.33 -0.02 0.71
CA ARG A 167 24.62 0.59 0.36
C ARG A 167 25.78 -0.38 0.60
N LYS A 168 25.85 -0.99 1.79
CA LYS A 168 26.90 -1.97 2.13
C LYS A 168 26.89 -3.19 1.20
N ARG A 169 25.71 -3.75 0.88
CA ARG A 169 25.56 -4.88 -0.05
C ARG A 169 26.08 -4.56 -1.45
N ARG A 170 25.87 -3.33 -1.90
CA ARG A 170 26.36 -2.83 -3.20
C ARG A 170 27.81 -2.35 -3.18
N LYS A 171 28.51 -2.48 -2.04
CA LYS A 171 29.89 -2.01 -1.83
C LYS A 171 30.09 -0.52 -2.15
N LEU A 172 29.05 0.29 -1.96
CA LEU A 172 29.10 1.73 -2.19
C LEU A 172 29.57 2.46 -0.92
N THR A 173 30.44 3.44 -1.08
CA THR A 173 30.87 4.34 -0.02
C THR A 173 29.76 5.35 0.32
N ALA A 174 29.82 5.92 1.52
CA ALA A 174 28.88 6.97 1.91
C ALA A 174 29.03 8.22 1.03
N ILE A 175 30.23 8.50 0.52
CA ILE A 175 30.52 9.63 -0.37
C ILE A 175 29.80 9.45 -1.70
N GLU A 176 29.98 8.30 -2.35
CA GLU A 176 29.34 8.02 -3.64
C GLU A 176 27.81 8.09 -3.56
N VAL A 177 27.21 7.60 -2.46
CA VAL A 177 25.75 7.67 -2.28
C VAL A 177 25.30 9.10 -1.97
N SER A 178 26.03 9.84 -1.13
CA SER A 178 25.65 11.21 -0.77
C SER A 178 25.74 12.16 -1.97
N GLU A 179 26.78 12.02 -2.80
CA GLU A 179 26.93 12.77 -4.05
C GLU A 179 25.81 12.47 -5.04
N ARG A 180 25.48 11.18 -5.26
CA ARG A 180 24.38 10.78 -6.15
C ARG A 180 23.03 11.28 -5.67
N ALA A 181 22.82 11.34 -4.35
CA ALA A 181 21.60 11.83 -3.75
C ALA A 181 21.56 13.37 -3.60
N GLY A 182 22.65 14.08 -3.93
CA GLY A 182 22.73 15.53 -3.80
C GLY A 182 22.67 16.02 -2.34
N ILE A 183 23.21 15.25 -1.39
CA ILE A 183 23.22 15.58 0.04
C ILE A 183 24.63 15.52 0.63
N ASP A 184 24.83 16.18 1.78
CA ASP A 184 26.06 16.04 2.54
C ASP A 184 26.20 14.63 3.15
N ARG A 185 27.45 14.16 3.28
CA ARG A 185 27.77 12.87 3.88
C ARG A 185 27.27 12.75 5.32
N LYS A 186 27.30 13.83 6.11
CA LYS A 186 26.77 13.80 7.48
C LYS A 186 25.26 13.60 7.46
N THR A 187 24.55 14.26 6.54
CA THR A 187 23.10 14.09 6.34
C THR A 187 22.77 12.63 6.01
N LEU A 188 23.49 12.01 5.06
CA LEU A 188 23.33 10.58 4.77
C LEU A 188 23.57 9.71 6.01
N CYS A 189 24.62 10.00 6.80
CA CYS A 189 24.91 9.24 8.02
C CYS A 189 23.79 9.37 9.08
N GLN A 190 23.15 10.53 9.19
CA GLN A 190 22.00 10.72 10.08
C GLN A 190 20.76 9.97 9.58
N ILE A 191 20.51 9.97 8.28
CA ILE A 191 19.45 9.18 7.64
C ILE A 191 19.68 7.68 7.91
N GLU A 192 20.89 7.18 7.70
CA GLU A 192 21.24 5.78 7.94
C GLU A 192 21.12 5.33 9.40
N LYS A 193 21.12 6.28 10.33
CA LYS A 193 20.89 6.05 11.76
C LYS A 193 19.41 6.18 12.14
N GLY A 194 18.53 6.48 11.20
CA GLY A 194 17.10 6.69 11.46
C GLY A 194 16.81 7.97 12.25
N ASN A 195 17.67 8.99 12.14
CA ASN A 195 17.46 10.25 12.86
C ASN A 195 16.20 10.96 12.35
N SER A 196 15.21 11.13 13.23
CA SER A 196 13.91 11.75 12.91
C SER A 196 14.01 13.23 12.51
N LYS A 197 15.14 13.90 12.78
CA LYS A 197 15.38 15.30 12.37
C LYS A 197 15.74 15.45 10.89
N VAL A 198 15.98 14.35 10.17
CA VAL A 198 16.36 14.38 8.75
C VAL A 198 15.34 13.62 7.93
N ALA A 199 14.58 14.34 7.11
CA ALA A 199 13.56 13.74 6.25
C ALA A 199 14.18 13.17 4.96
N ILE A 200 13.88 11.89 4.66
CA ILE A 200 14.28 11.20 3.41
C ILE A 200 13.53 11.77 2.19
N GLY A 201 12.38 12.40 2.41
CA GLY A 201 11.37 12.71 1.40
C GLY A 201 11.77 13.67 0.26
N SER A 202 12.95 14.26 0.29
CA SER A 202 13.39 15.23 -0.73
C SER A 202 14.52 14.73 -1.66
N TYR A 203 15.17 13.61 -1.35
CA TYR A 203 16.49 13.28 -1.95
C TYR A 203 16.59 11.93 -2.67
N CYS A 204 15.53 11.12 -2.68
CA CYS A 204 15.52 9.80 -3.33
C CYS A 204 14.67 9.75 -4.62
N THR A 205 14.76 10.77 -5.48
CA THR A 205 14.02 10.81 -6.76
C THR A 205 14.77 10.20 -7.96
N TRP A 206 15.99 9.68 -7.78
CA TRP A 206 16.80 9.18 -8.90
C TRP A 206 17.40 7.80 -8.61
N PHE A 207 16.57 6.77 -8.78
CA PHE A 207 17.01 5.38 -8.97
C PHE A 207 16.19 4.72 -10.08
N ALA A 208 16.23 5.30 -11.28
CA ALA A 208 15.96 4.60 -12.52
C ALA A 208 16.74 5.36 -13.61
N ARG A 209 17.87 4.78 -14.03
CA ARG A 209 18.42 5.00 -15.36
C ARG A 209 17.93 3.84 -16.22
#